data_AF-A0A7X8S4K1-F1
#
_entry.id   AF-A0A7X8S4K1-F1
#
_cell.length_a   1.000
_cell.length_b   1.000
_cell.length_c   1.000
_cell.angle_alpha   90.00
_cell.angle_beta   90.00
_cell.angle_gamma   90.00
#
_symmetry.space_group_name_H-M   'P 1'
#
loop_
_entity.id
_entity.type
_entity.pdbx_description
1 polymer ?
#
loop_
_entity_poly.entity_id
_entity_poly.type
_entity_poly.pdbx_seq_one_letter_code
_entity_poly.pdbx_strand_id
1 'polypeptide(L)'
;MRLLALLPALLLGISPVGAQTPPPALTEVQRTDLRCSAAFAIVAMEQAGGDALPGWPPLALRGKSFFADTGERVMREAGLTRDGVRALIAAEVQALQAAPDPDAALAALAEPCAARLDATVPPLKKPDLAQCAAILDLAYEEVHAREGMSAAARDLKTLAMVLADRQRKSIASTGGSSEAADRTLAQERGAMAAAGAADQFDIAHCYDLAKPDEKSHY
;
A
#
# COMPACT_ATOMS: atom_id res chain seq x y z
N MET A 1 79.71 5.04 -34.65
CA MET A 1 78.77 3.96 -35.05
C MET A 1 77.38 4.42 -34.67
N ARG A 2 76.49 4.57 -35.65
CA ARG A 2 75.08 5.00 -35.53
C ARG A 2 74.23 3.89 -34.89
N LEU A 3 73.29 4.22 -34.01
CA LEU A 3 72.07 3.44 -33.70
C LEU A 3 71.00 4.46 -33.20
N LEU A 4 70.23 5.04 -34.12
CA LEU A 4 68.80 4.73 -34.38
C LEU A 4 67.88 4.79 -33.15
N ALA A 5 67.15 5.89 -33.09
CA ALA A 5 65.98 6.15 -32.26
C ALA A 5 64.76 5.34 -32.73
N LEU A 6 63.90 4.94 -31.79
CA LEU A 6 62.51 4.52 -32.06
C LEU A 6 61.58 5.10 -30.98
N LEU A 7 60.74 6.04 -31.40
CA LEU A 7 59.57 6.53 -30.66
C LEU A 7 58.41 5.52 -30.80
N PRO A 8 57.62 5.24 -29.74
CA PRO A 8 56.31 4.64 -29.89
C PRO A 8 55.27 5.73 -30.18
N ALA A 9 54.51 5.55 -31.26
CA ALA A 9 53.39 6.39 -31.63
C ALA A 9 52.21 6.19 -30.65
N LEU A 10 51.80 7.28 -29.99
CA LEU A 10 50.58 7.35 -29.20
C LEU A 10 49.38 7.44 -30.17
N LEU A 11 48.61 6.35 -30.29
CA LEU A 11 47.32 6.34 -30.98
C LEU A 11 46.24 6.85 -30.01
N LEU A 12 45.75 8.07 -30.24
CA LEU A 12 44.57 8.62 -29.59
C LEU A 12 43.32 7.88 -30.10
N GLY A 13 42.74 7.03 -29.25
CA GLY A 13 41.44 6.42 -29.50
C GLY A 13 40.31 7.43 -29.30
N ILE A 14 39.66 7.84 -30.39
CA ILE A 14 38.38 8.56 -30.35
C ILE A 14 37.33 7.55 -29.89
N SER A 15 36.89 7.67 -28.64
CA SER A 15 35.74 6.92 -28.16
C SER A 15 34.48 7.50 -28.80
N PRO A 16 33.56 6.68 -29.34
CA PRO A 16 32.29 7.19 -29.82
C PRO A 16 31.52 7.76 -28.62
N VAL A 17 31.19 9.04 -28.69
CA VAL A 17 30.22 9.68 -27.82
C VAL A 17 28.93 8.88 -27.99
N GLY A 18 28.54 8.14 -26.94
CA GLY A 18 27.26 7.44 -26.92
C GLY A 18 26.16 8.44 -27.20
N ALA A 19 25.39 8.21 -28.26
CA ALA A 19 24.18 8.97 -28.54
C ALA A 19 23.27 8.83 -27.32
N GLN A 20 23.20 9.89 -26.51
CA GLN A 20 22.25 9.99 -25.42
C GLN A 20 20.87 10.07 -26.09
N THR A 21 20.18 8.94 -26.19
CA THR A 21 18.75 8.94 -26.55
C THR A 21 18.08 9.93 -25.61
N PRO A 22 17.35 10.94 -26.12
CA PRO A 22 16.64 11.87 -25.27
C PRO A 22 15.83 11.06 -24.26
N PRO A 23 15.85 11.40 -22.96
CA PRO A 23 15.01 10.70 -22.00
C PRO A 23 13.57 10.71 -22.53
N PRO A 24 12.86 9.58 -22.49
CA PRO A 24 11.48 9.53 -22.96
C PRO A 24 10.70 10.64 -22.26
N ALA A 25 10.08 11.49 -23.06
CA ALA A 25 9.41 12.67 -22.56
C ALA A 25 8.14 12.24 -21.84
N LEU A 26 8.23 12.08 -20.52
CA LEU A 26 7.05 11.89 -19.67
C LEU A 26 6.12 13.10 -19.84
N THR A 27 4.83 12.83 -19.92
CA THR A 27 3.82 13.89 -19.84
C THR A 27 3.80 14.47 -18.42
N GLU A 28 3.26 15.68 -18.26
CA GLU A 28 3.14 16.31 -16.94
C GLU A 28 2.27 15.47 -15.98
N VAL A 29 1.23 14.83 -16.51
CA VAL A 29 0.38 13.90 -15.76
C VAL A 29 1.19 12.71 -15.25
N GLN A 30 2.00 12.08 -16.11
CA GLN A 30 2.84 10.95 -15.72
C GLN A 30 3.88 11.37 -14.66
N ARG A 31 4.52 12.54 -14.82
CA ARG A 31 5.45 13.06 -13.82
C ARG A 31 4.76 13.27 -12.47
N THR A 32 3.58 13.88 -12.47
CA THR A 32 2.79 14.10 -11.25
C THR A 32 2.40 12.78 -10.59
N ASP A 33 1.96 11.79 -11.35
CA ASP A 33 1.56 10.49 -10.80
C ASP A 33 2.75 9.72 -10.21
N LEU A 34 3.93 9.79 -10.84
CA LEU A 34 5.15 9.18 -10.30
C LEU A 34 5.59 9.88 -9.00
N ARG A 35 5.47 11.21 -8.93
CA ARG A 35 5.72 11.99 -7.71
C ARG A 35 4.74 11.64 -6.59
N CYS A 36 3.45 11.51 -6.89
CA CYS A 36 2.47 11.03 -5.91
C CYS A 36 2.76 9.58 -5.47
N SER A 37 3.17 8.71 -6.38
CA SER A 37 3.58 7.34 -6.05
C SER A 37 4.77 7.31 -5.07
N ALA A 38 5.75 8.20 -5.26
CA ALA A 38 6.87 8.38 -4.34
C ALA A 38 6.42 8.89 -2.97
N ALA A 39 5.57 9.92 -2.93
CA ALA A 39 5.03 10.46 -1.69
C ALA A 39 4.22 9.40 -0.92
N PHE A 40 3.36 8.63 -1.61
CA PHE A 40 2.61 7.54 -0.98
C PHE A 40 3.51 6.46 -0.40
N ALA A 41 4.61 6.11 -1.08
CA ALA A 41 5.56 5.13 -0.58
C ALA A 41 6.24 5.61 0.71
N ILE A 42 6.65 6.89 0.77
CA ILE A 42 7.23 7.47 1.99
C ILE A 42 6.20 7.44 3.13
N VAL A 43 5.01 8.00 2.91
CA VAL A 43 3.98 8.10 3.95
C VAL A 43 3.50 6.72 4.42
N ALA A 44 3.39 5.74 3.52
CA ALA A 44 3.03 4.38 3.90
C ALA A 44 4.08 3.73 4.83
N MET A 45 5.37 4.06 4.66
CA MET A 45 6.44 3.61 5.55
C MET A 45 6.36 4.29 6.93
N GLU A 46 6.09 5.60 6.98
CA GLU A 46 5.86 6.33 8.23
C GLU A 46 4.65 5.77 8.98
N GLN A 47 3.52 5.54 8.29
CA GLN A 47 2.32 4.93 8.86
C GLN A 47 2.59 3.53 9.41
N ALA A 48 3.42 2.72 8.73
CA ALA A 48 3.82 1.41 9.22
C ALA A 48 4.71 1.48 10.47
N GLY A 49 5.45 2.58 10.65
CA GLY A 49 6.19 2.90 11.87
C GLY A 49 5.32 3.37 13.04
N GLY A 50 4.03 3.66 12.79
CA GLY A 50 3.08 4.18 13.77
C GLY A 50 2.83 5.69 13.66
N ASP A 51 3.47 6.36 12.69
CA ASP A 51 3.36 7.80 12.51
C ASP A 51 2.28 8.14 11.48
N ALA A 52 1.11 8.53 12.00
CA ALA A 52 0.04 9.06 11.17
C ALA A 52 0.36 10.51 10.77
N LEU A 53 0.66 10.72 9.49
CA LEU A 53 0.87 12.06 8.94
C LEU A 53 -0.47 12.75 8.63
N PRO A 54 -0.72 13.97 9.15
CA PRO A 54 -1.95 14.70 8.90
C PRO A 54 -2.24 14.88 7.40
N GLY A 55 -3.50 14.72 7.01
CA GLY A 55 -3.96 14.92 5.63
C GLY A 55 -3.79 13.71 4.71
N TRP A 56 -3.10 12.65 5.14
CA TRP A 56 -2.94 11.44 4.34
C TRP A 56 -3.91 10.32 4.75
N PRO A 57 -4.58 9.65 3.80
CA PRO A 57 -5.37 8.45 4.09
C PRO A 57 -4.46 7.26 4.45
N PRO A 58 -4.99 6.13 4.93
CA PRO A 58 -4.24 4.88 5.02
C PRO A 58 -3.73 4.43 3.64
N LEU A 59 -2.42 4.25 3.48
CA LEU A 59 -1.79 4.04 2.17
C LEU A 59 -1.25 2.62 1.93
N ALA A 60 -1.19 1.77 2.96
CA ALA A 60 -0.62 0.42 2.86
C ALA A 60 -1.17 -0.39 1.67
N LEU A 61 -2.48 -0.33 1.44
CA LEU A 61 -3.13 -1.03 0.34
C LEU A 61 -3.34 -0.12 -0.88
N ARG A 62 -4.04 1.00 -0.71
CA ARG A 62 -4.42 1.88 -1.83
C ARG A 62 -3.21 2.51 -2.51
N GLY A 63 -2.19 2.93 -1.74
CA GLY A 63 -0.95 3.48 -2.28
C GLY A 63 -0.17 2.46 -3.10
N LYS A 64 -0.17 1.18 -2.69
CA LYS A 64 0.42 0.07 -3.45
C LYS A 64 -0.31 -0.17 -4.77
N SER A 65 -1.65 -0.16 -4.78
CA SER A 65 -2.43 -0.28 -6.02
C SER A 65 -2.16 0.90 -6.96
N PHE A 66 -2.16 2.13 -6.45
CA PHE A 66 -1.85 3.32 -7.23
C PHE A 66 -0.47 3.24 -7.88
N PHE A 67 0.53 2.80 -7.11
CA PHE A 67 1.89 2.60 -7.59
C PHE A 67 1.93 1.58 -8.74
N ALA A 68 1.24 0.44 -8.58
CA ALA A 68 1.20 -0.60 -9.61
C ALA A 68 0.54 -0.09 -10.90
N ASP A 69 -0.65 0.50 -10.80
CA ASP A 69 -1.43 1.01 -11.93
C ASP A 69 -0.69 2.13 -12.67
N THR A 70 -0.07 3.04 -11.91
CA THR A 70 0.74 4.13 -12.46
C THR A 70 1.99 3.59 -13.15
N GLY A 71 2.68 2.64 -12.55
CA GLY A 71 3.86 2.03 -13.14
C GLY A 71 3.54 1.32 -14.45
N GLU A 72 2.47 0.52 -14.49
CA GLU A 72 2.01 -0.15 -15.71
C GLU A 72 1.60 0.84 -16.80
N ARG A 73 0.86 1.90 -16.43
CA ARG A 73 0.47 2.97 -17.36
C ARG A 73 1.68 3.65 -17.97
N VAL A 74 2.65 4.06 -17.16
CA VAL A 74 3.86 4.75 -17.62
C VAL A 74 4.72 3.83 -18.50
N MET A 75 4.90 2.55 -18.12
CA MET A 75 5.63 1.59 -18.97
C MET A 75 4.99 1.47 -20.36
N ARG A 76 3.67 1.32 -20.40
CA ARG A 76 2.91 1.15 -21.65
C ARG A 76 2.92 2.41 -22.52
N GLU A 77 2.71 3.58 -21.93
CA GLU A 77 2.50 4.83 -22.67
C GLU A 77 3.79 5.56 -23.01
N ALA A 78 4.80 5.52 -22.13
CA ALA A 78 6.09 6.17 -22.33
C ALA A 78 7.17 5.20 -22.88
N GLY A 79 6.81 3.93 -23.12
CA GLY A 79 7.75 2.91 -23.61
C GLY A 79 8.89 2.61 -22.63
N LEU A 80 8.67 2.86 -21.34
CA LEU A 80 9.67 2.67 -20.30
C LEU A 80 9.71 1.23 -19.81
N THR A 81 10.91 0.77 -19.43
CA THR A 81 11.06 -0.50 -18.71
C THR A 81 10.64 -0.34 -17.25
N ARG A 82 10.37 -1.47 -16.59
CA ARG A 82 10.11 -1.51 -15.14
C ARG A 82 11.22 -0.85 -14.33
N ASP A 83 12.48 -1.11 -14.69
CA ASP A 83 13.64 -0.53 -14.01
C ASP A 83 13.75 0.97 -14.28
N GLY A 84 13.41 1.42 -15.50
CA GLY A 84 13.30 2.84 -15.82
C GLY A 84 12.26 3.56 -14.96
N VAL A 85 11.06 3.00 -14.83
CA VAL A 85 10.01 3.55 -13.95
C VAL A 85 10.46 3.56 -12.49
N ARG A 86 11.08 2.48 -12.01
CA ARG A 86 11.61 2.40 -10.64
C ARG A 86 12.66 3.48 -10.38
N ALA A 87 13.56 3.72 -11.31
CA ALA A 87 14.59 4.75 -11.20
C ALA A 87 13.96 6.16 -11.11
N LEU A 88 12.92 6.43 -11.89
CA LEU A 88 12.18 7.70 -11.83
C LEU A 88 11.50 7.90 -10.48
N ILE A 89 10.83 6.88 -9.93
CA ILE A 89 10.18 6.99 -8.62
C ILE A 89 11.22 7.14 -7.51
N ALA A 90 12.34 6.40 -7.57
CA ALA A 90 13.43 6.55 -6.61
C ALA A 90 14.03 7.97 -6.63
N ALA A 91 14.15 8.59 -7.80
CA ALA A 91 14.58 9.98 -7.93
C ALA A 91 13.58 10.96 -7.29
N GLU A 92 12.27 10.74 -7.44
CA GLU A 92 11.24 11.56 -6.76
C GLU A 92 11.29 11.38 -5.23
N VAL A 93 11.49 10.15 -4.74
CA VAL A 93 11.69 9.89 -3.30
C VAL A 93 12.90 10.66 -2.77
N GLN A 94 14.03 10.57 -3.46
CA GLN A 94 15.25 11.30 -3.09
C GLN A 94 15.03 12.82 -3.11
N ALA A 95 14.33 13.34 -4.12
CA ALA A 95 14.04 14.76 -4.24
C ALA A 95 13.13 15.26 -3.10
N LEU A 96 12.14 14.46 -2.68
CA LEU A 96 11.28 14.79 -1.53
C LEU A 96 12.06 14.78 -0.21
N GLN A 97 12.90 13.76 -0.01
CA GLN A 97 13.70 13.63 1.21
C GLN A 97 14.84 14.66 1.32
N ALA A 98 15.38 15.11 0.18
CA ALA A 98 16.44 16.12 0.12
C ALA A 98 15.90 17.56 0.08
N ALA A 99 14.58 17.76 0.13
CA ALA A 99 14.00 19.10 0.20
C ALA A 99 14.50 19.83 1.46
N PRO A 100 14.59 21.18 1.44
CA PRO A 100 14.98 21.95 2.64
C PRO A 100 14.10 21.68 3.85
N ASP A 101 12.82 21.37 3.61
CA ASP A 101 11.84 20.95 4.60
C ASP A 101 11.04 19.76 4.02
N PRO A 102 11.46 18.51 4.29
CA PRO A 102 10.81 17.32 3.76
C PRO A 102 9.36 17.16 4.23
N ASP A 103 9.06 17.56 5.47
CA ASP A 103 7.73 17.45 6.05
C ASP A 103 6.77 18.43 5.36
N ALA A 104 7.20 19.68 5.16
CA ALA A 104 6.41 20.65 4.40
C ALA A 104 6.25 20.23 2.92
N ALA A 105 7.29 19.65 2.31
CA ALA A 105 7.24 19.15 0.94
C ALA A 105 6.22 18.01 0.78
N LEU A 106 6.13 17.09 1.75
CA LEU A 106 5.12 16.05 1.79
C LEU A 106 3.73 16.62 2.11
N ALA A 107 3.61 17.50 3.10
CA ALA A 107 2.33 18.10 3.47
C ALA A 107 1.67 18.83 2.28
N ALA A 108 2.47 19.53 1.47
CA ALA A 108 1.99 20.19 0.25
C ALA A 108 1.44 19.23 -0.82
N LEU A 109 1.81 17.94 -0.76
CA LEU A 109 1.34 16.91 -1.68
C LEU A 109 0.10 16.16 -1.17
N ALA A 110 -0.24 16.26 0.12
CA ALA A 110 -1.28 15.45 0.75
C ALA A 110 -2.63 15.54 0.01
N GLU A 111 -3.18 16.74 -0.12
CA GLU A 111 -4.47 16.97 -0.78
C GLU A 111 -4.44 16.62 -2.28
N PRO A 112 -3.54 17.18 -3.12
CA PRO A 112 -3.56 16.91 -4.56
C PRO A 112 -3.26 15.45 -4.90
N CYS A 113 -2.40 14.77 -4.13
CA CYS A 113 -2.15 13.34 -4.35
C CYS A 113 -3.32 12.49 -3.84
N ALA A 114 -3.92 12.78 -2.68
CA ALA A 114 -5.11 12.07 -2.22
C ALA A 114 -6.27 12.15 -3.24
N ALA A 115 -6.49 13.31 -3.84
CA ALA A 115 -7.49 13.46 -4.91
C ALA A 115 -7.20 12.56 -6.12
N ARG A 116 -5.94 12.42 -6.52
CA ARG A 116 -5.52 11.49 -7.60
C ARG A 116 -5.69 10.03 -7.18
N LEU A 117 -5.38 9.70 -5.94
CA LEU A 117 -5.60 8.37 -5.38
C LEU A 117 -7.08 8.00 -5.44
N ASP A 118 -7.96 8.87 -4.97
CA ASP A 118 -9.42 8.64 -4.98
C ASP A 118 -9.97 8.46 -6.40
N ALA A 119 -9.43 9.19 -7.38
CA ALA A 119 -9.85 9.10 -8.77
C ALA A 119 -9.46 7.78 -9.47
N THR A 120 -8.45 7.08 -8.96
CA THR A 120 -7.85 5.90 -9.62
C THR A 120 -8.07 4.61 -8.82
N VAL A 121 -7.97 4.69 -7.51
CA VAL A 121 -8.14 3.59 -6.56
C VAL A 121 -9.23 4.00 -5.58
N PRO A 122 -10.47 3.48 -5.68
CA PRO A 122 -11.56 3.91 -4.80
C PRO A 122 -11.23 3.79 -3.29
N PRO A 123 -11.82 4.63 -2.43
CA PRO A 123 -11.69 4.49 -0.97
C PRO A 123 -12.12 3.10 -0.48
N LEU A 124 -11.45 2.61 0.56
CA LEU A 124 -11.81 1.35 1.20
C LEU A 124 -13.18 1.47 1.87
N LYS A 125 -13.98 0.41 1.76
CA LYS A 125 -15.27 0.28 2.44
C LYS A 125 -15.03 0.04 3.93
N LYS A 126 -15.89 0.58 4.78
CA LYS A 126 -15.88 0.24 6.21
C LYS A 126 -16.62 -1.09 6.42
N PRO A 127 -15.94 -2.14 6.89
CA PRO A 127 -16.60 -3.42 7.17
C PRO A 127 -17.51 -3.32 8.40
N ASP A 128 -18.62 -4.06 8.42
CA ASP A 128 -19.42 -4.24 9.64
C ASP A 128 -18.85 -5.34 10.56
N LEU A 129 -19.53 -5.62 11.68
CA LEU A 129 -19.08 -6.64 12.65
C LEU A 129 -18.98 -8.05 12.04
N ALA A 130 -19.92 -8.45 11.18
CA ALA A 130 -19.93 -9.77 10.57
C ALA A 130 -18.82 -9.90 9.53
N GLN A 131 -18.63 -8.85 8.72
CA GLN A 131 -17.54 -8.74 7.75
C GLN A 131 -16.17 -8.76 8.45
N CYS A 132 -16.01 -8.01 9.54
CA CYS A 132 -14.78 -8.02 10.32
C CYS A 132 -14.49 -9.38 10.96
N ALA A 133 -15.49 -10.06 11.50
CA ALA A 133 -15.32 -11.41 12.02
C ALA A 133 -14.85 -12.37 10.92
N ALA A 134 -15.46 -12.31 9.73
CA ALA A 134 -15.06 -13.10 8.57
C ALA A 134 -13.62 -12.81 8.10
N ILE A 135 -13.27 -11.54 7.94
CA ILE A 135 -11.94 -11.10 7.49
C ILE A 135 -10.85 -11.61 8.44
N LEU A 136 -11.02 -11.41 9.76
CA LEU A 136 -10.01 -11.81 10.73
C LEU A 136 -9.93 -13.34 10.91
N ASP A 137 -11.05 -14.05 10.76
CA ASP A 137 -11.07 -15.52 10.84
C ASP A 137 -10.38 -16.16 9.61
N LEU A 138 -10.54 -15.60 8.42
CA LEU A 138 -9.81 -16.02 7.22
C LEU A 138 -8.31 -15.68 7.31
N ALA A 139 -7.97 -14.49 7.82
CA ALA A 139 -6.58 -14.14 8.09
C ALA A 139 -5.94 -15.09 9.11
N TYR A 140 -6.68 -15.47 10.17
CA TYR A 140 -6.24 -16.50 11.10
C TYR A 140 -5.92 -17.81 10.39
N GLU A 141 -6.79 -18.31 9.52
CA GLU A 141 -6.57 -19.58 8.82
C GLU A 141 -5.33 -19.55 7.94
N GLU A 142 -5.09 -18.46 7.22
CA GLU A 142 -3.90 -18.29 6.39
C GLU A 142 -2.63 -18.29 7.24
N VAL A 143 -2.59 -17.48 8.31
CA VAL A 143 -1.44 -17.40 9.21
C VAL A 143 -1.21 -18.74 9.92
N HIS A 144 -2.28 -19.39 10.40
CA HIS A 144 -2.21 -20.67 11.09
C HIS A 144 -1.75 -21.79 10.15
N ALA A 145 -2.19 -21.81 8.89
CA ALA A 145 -1.74 -22.80 7.91
C ALA A 145 -0.23 -22.67 7.62
N ARG A 146 0.30 -21.44 7.64
CA ARG A 146 1.72 -21.16 7.39
C ARG A 146 2.60 -21.38 8.62
N GLU A 147 2.14 -21.01 9.81
CA GLU A 147 2.97 -20.85 11.00
C GLU A 147 2.52 -21.72 12.20
N GLY A 148 1.40 -22.43 12.08
CA GLY A 148 0.73 -23.08 13.20
C GLY A 148 0.16 -22.06 14.19
N MET A 149 0.04 -22.44 15.47
CA MET A 149 -0.54 -21.58 16.50
C MET A 149 0.46 -20.53 17.04
N SER A 150 0.90 -19.63 16.15
CA SER A 150 1.75 -18.49 16.48
C SER A 150 1.00 -17.44 17.34
N ALA A 151 1.72 -16.47 17.90
CA ALA A 151 1.11 -15.36 18.63
C ALA A 151 0.12 -14.59 17.73
N ALA A 152 0.54 -14.25 16.51
CA ALA A 152 -0.30 -13.58 15.53
C ALA A 152 -1.56 -14.39 15.20
N ALA A 153 -1.45 -15.70 14.99
CA ALA A 153 -2.61 -16.55 14.75
C ALA A 153 -3.57 -16.55 15.96
N ARG A 154 -3.05 -16.58 17.20
CA ARG A 154 -3.88 -16.55 18.41
C ARG A 154 -4.62 -15.22 18.55
N ASP A 155 -3.94 -14.12 18.27
CA ASP A 155 -4.52 -12.77 18.33
C ASP A 155 -5.63 -12.61 17.30
N LEU A 156 -5.38 -12.98 16.04
CA LEU A 156 -6.39 -12.96 14.97
C LEU A 156 -7.62 -13.80 15.34
N LYS A 157 -7.41 -15.02 15.85
CA LYS A 157 -8.53 -15.87 16.27
C LYS A 157 -9.34 -15.25 17.40
N THR A 158 -8.67 -14.66 18.37
CA THR A 158 -9.31 -14.00 19.52
C THR A 158 -10.16 -12.82 19.05
N LEU A 159 -9.60 -11.96 18.21
CA LEU A 159 -10.31 -10.80 17.66
C LEU A 159 -11.53 -11.23 16.83
N ALA A 160 -11.38 -12.24 15.97
CA ALA A 160 -12.48 -12.80 15.19
C ALA A 160 -13.62 -13.31 16.09
N MET A 161 -13.29 -14.02 17.19
CA MET A 161 -14.27 -14.49 18.16
C MET A 161 -14.99 -13.36 18.90
N VAL A 162 -14.27 -12.29 19.28
CA VAL A 162 -14.86 -11.10 19.92
C VAL A 162 -15.87 -10.43 18.98
N LEU A 163 -15.50 -10.23 17.72
CA LEU A 163 -16.38 -9.61 16.72
C LEU A 163 -17.62 -10.47 16.43
N ALA A 164 -17.45 -11.80 16.33
CA ALA A 164 -18.57 -12.72 16.15
C ALA A 164 -19.54 -12.70 17.33
N ASP A 165 -19.03 -12.65 18.58
CA ASP A 165 -19.86 -12.51 19.77
C ASP A 165 -20.62 -11.17 19.79
N ARG A 166 -19.94 -10.07 19.45
CA ARG A 166 -20.59 -8.75 19.31
C ARG A 166 -21.68 -8.74 18.26
N GLN A 167 -21.47 -9.39 17.12
CA GLN A 167 -22.50 -9.53 16.08
C GLN A 167 -23.71 -10.30 16.59
N ARG A 168 -23.50 -11.43 17.29
CA ARG A 168 -24.61 -12.20 17.90
C ARG A 168 -25.39 -11.36 18.91
N LYS A 169 -24.70 -10.59 19.76
CA LYS A 169 -25.34 -9.67 20.70
C LYS A 169 -26.14 -8.57 20.01
N SER A 170 -25.62 -8.01 18.90
CA SER A 170 -26.32 -7.00 18.10
C SER A 170 -27.59 -7.54 17.45
N ILE A 171 -27.57 -8.78 16.99
CA ILE A 171 -28.77 -9.42 16.42
C ILE A 171 -29.78 -9.75 17.53
N ALA A 172 -29.31 -10.27 18.67
CA ALA A 172 -30.18 -10.57 19.81
C ALA A 172 -30.86 -9.30 20.38
N SER A 173 -30.14 -8.17 20.45
CA SER A 173 -30.70 -6.90 20.97
C SER A 173 -31.81 -6.32 20.10
N THR A 174 -31.89 -6.74 18.83
CA THR A 174 -32.93 -6.36 17.87
C THR A 174 -34.02 -7.43 17.72
N GLY A 175 -34.02 -8.44 18.60
CA GLY A 175 -35.02 -9.51 18.63
C GLY A 175 -34.74 -10.68 17.68
N GLY A 176 -33.56 -10.74 17.05
CA GLY A 176 -33.14 -11.84 16.20
C GLY A 176 -32.71 -13.09 16.97
N SER A 177 -32.65 -14.23 16.28
CA SER A 177 -32.22 -15.52 16.86
C SER A 177 -30.73 -15.78 16.73
N SER A 178 -30.18 -16.65 17.58
CA SER A 178 -28.80 -17.13 17.45
C SER A 178 -28.54 -17.78 16.09
N GLU A 179 -29.49 -18.57 15.59
CA GLU A 179 -29.38 -19.21 14.27
C GLU A 179 -29.30 -18.18 13.15
N ALA A 180 -30.05 -17.07 13.25
CA ALA A 180 -29.96 -15.99 12.28
C ALA A 180 -28.56 -15.35 12.30
N ALA A 181 -28.00 -15.12 13.48
CA ALA A 181 -26.65 -14.59 13.62
C ALA A 181 -25.56 -15.52 13.06
N ASP A 182 -25.65 -16.82 13.35
CA ASP A 182 -24.71 -17.80 12.82
C ASP A 182 -24.80 -17.93 11.29
N ARG A 183 -26.01 -17.82 10.73
CA ARG A 183 -26.18 -17.76 9.26
C ARG A 183 -25.53 -16.53 8.66
N THR A 184 -25.72 -15.35 9.25
CA THR A 184 -25.07 -14.12 8.75
C THR A 184 -23.55 -14.25 8.78
N LEU A 185 -22.97 -14.74 9.88
CA LEU A 185 -21.52 -14.95 10.00
C LEU A 185 -21.00 -15.94 8.95
N ALA A 186 -21.72 -17.04 8.70
CA ALA A 186 -21.35 -18.02 7.68
C ALA A 186 -21.44 -17.45 6.26
N GLN A 187 -22.47 -16.64 5.96
CA GLN A 187 -22.64 -15.97 4.67
C GLN A 187 -21.51 -14.99 4.39
N GLU A 188 -21.17 -14.12 5.34
CA GLU A 188 -20.07 -13.17 5.19
C GLU A 188 -18.73 -13.87 5.05
N ARG A 189 -18.48 -14.94 5.83
CA ARG A 189 -17.27 -15.76 5.67
C ARG A 189 -17.18 -16.38 4.27
N GLY A 190 -18.28 -16.90 3.75
CA GLY A 190 -18.35 -17.41 2.37
C GLY A 190 -18.08 -16.32 1.32
N ALA A 191 -18.63 -15.11 1.51
CA ALA A 191 -18.40 -13.98 0.62
C ALA A 191 -16.94 -13.50 0.65
N MET A 192 -16.32 -13.45 1.83
CA MET A 192 -14.94 -12.97 2.01
C MET A 192 -13.87 -14.00 1.61
N ALA A 193 -14.23 -15.28 1.45
CA ALA A 193 -13.31 -16.31 0.98
C ALA A 193 -12.90 -16.14 -0.50
N ALA A 194 -13.63 -15.31 -1.27
CA ALA A 194 -13.25 -14.98 -2.63
C ALA A 194 -11.93 -14.19 -2.67
N ALA A 195 -11.05 -14.52 -3.63
CA ALA A 195 -9.76 -13.85 -3.78
C ALA A 195 -9.93 -12.33 -3.96
N GLY A 196 -9.22 -11.55 -3.15
CA GLY A 196 -9.27 -10.08 -3.18
C GLY A 196 -10.51 -9.45 -2.53
N ALA A 197 -11.44 -10.23 -1.97
CA ALA A 197 -12.64 -9.68 -1.33
C ALA A 197 -12.33 -8.82 -0.10
N ALA A 198 -11.28 -9.15 0.66
CA ALA A 198 -10.84 -8.37 1.82
C ALA A 198 -10.14 -7.06 1.41
N ASP A 199 -9.56 -6.98 0.22
CA ASP A 199 -8.76 -5.84 -0.24
C ASP A 199 -9.61 -4.57 -0.49
N GLN A 200 -10.94 -4.71 -0.55
CA GLN A 200 -11.85 -3.57 -0.65
C GLN A 200 -12.21 -2.95 0.71
N PHE A 201 -11.76 -3.53 1.83
CA PHE A 201 -12.16 -3.13 3.17
C PHE A 201 -11.05 -2.49 3.97
N ASP A 202 -11.43 -1.52 4.82
CA ASP A 202 -10.57 -0.93 5.81
C ASP A 202 -10.44 -1.87 7.02
N ILE A 203 -9.46 -2.77 6.98
CA ILE A 203 -9.23 -3.77 8.04
C ILE A 203 -8.85 -3.09 9.36
N ALA A 204 -8.29 -1.87 9.34
CA ALA A 204 -7.98 -1.11 10.56
C ALA A 204 -9.25 -0.93 11.43
N HIS A 205 -10.39 -0.70 10.77
CA HIS A 205 -11.68 -0.57 11.44
C HIS A 205 -12.09 -1.84 12.21
N CYS A 206 -11.67 -3.03 11.78
CA CYS A 206 -11.96 -4.26 12.50
C CYS A 206 -11.27 -4.33 13.86
N TYR A 207 -10.05 -3.79 13.96
CA TYR A 207 -9.36 -3.69 15.25
C TYR A 207 -10.04 -2.67 16.16
N ASP A 208 -10.54 -1.54 15.60
CA ASP A 208 -11.33 -0.58 16.37
C ASP A 208 -12.61 -1.21 16.91
N LEU A 209 -13.35 -1.93 16.08
CA LEU A 209 -14.56 -2.67 16.47
C LEU A 209 -14.29 -3.84 17.41
N ALA A 210 -13.03 -4.25 17.61
CA ALA A 210 -12.63 -5.32 18.52
C ALA A 210 -12.01 -4.79 19.84
N LYS A 211 -11.75 -3.48 19.96
CA LYS A 211 -11.25 -2.87 21.21
C LYS A 211 -12.19 -3.21 22.37
N PRO A 212 -11.67 -3.46 23.58
CA PRO A 212 -12.51 -3.67 24.76
C PRO A 212 -13.49 -2.51 24.93
N ASP A 213 -14.73 -2.82 25.33
CA ASP A 213 -15.68 -1.76 25.71
C ASP A 213 -15.04 -0.95 26.84
N GLU A 214 -15.19 0.37 26.81
CA GLU A 214 -14.79 1.21 27.94
C GLU A 214 -15.43 0.63 29.19
N LYS A 215 -14.61 0.41 30.23
CA LYS A 215 -15.13 -0.10 31.50
C LYS A 215 -16.23 0.84 31.94
N SER A 216 -17.46 0.36 31.92
CA SER A 216 -18.52 0.89 32.75
C SER A 216 -18.01 0.76 34.19
N HIS A 217 -17.44 1.85 34.71
CA HIS A 217 -17.20 1.97 36.13
C HIS A 217 -18.59 1.97 36.77
N TYR A 218 -18.93 0.84 37.39
CA TYR A 218 -20.06 0.72 38.30
C TYR A 218 -20.06 1.86 39.33
#